data_AF-A0A357NC52-F1
#
_entry.id   AF-A0A357NC52-F1
#
_cell.length_a   1.000
_cell.length_b   1.000
_cell.length_c   1.000
_cell.angle_alpha   90.00
_cell.angle_beta   90.00
_cell.angle_gamma   90.00
#
_symmetry.space_group_name_H-M   'P 1'
#
loop_
_entity.id
_entity.type
_entity.pdbx_description
1 polymer ?
#
loop_
_entity_poly.entity_id
_entity_poly.type
_entity_poly.pdbx_seq_one_letter_code
_entity_poly.pdbx_strand_id
1 'polypeptide(L)'
;MPADKEWFKVTFGQRLQMLFGKCLEEASARENYIALGTLIRDQLGRYWINTNRRYSERGEKQVYYFSIEFLLGRLLDSYLYNLGVRDRWLEALREMGIDYAELQRQEHDIGLGNGG
;
A
#
# COMPACT_ATOMS: atom_id res chain seq x y z
N MET A 1 11.22 -13.58 3.22
CA MET A 1 11.56 -13.06 1.88
C MET A 1 10.86 -11.71 1.71
N PRO A 2 11.53 -10.66 1.23
CA PRO A 2 10.79 -9.50 0.76
C PRO A 2 9.85 -10.01 -0.34
N ALA A 3 8.56 -9.65 -0.27
CA ALA A 3 7.49 -10.17 -1.12
C ALA A 3 7.90 -10.30 -2.60
N ASP A 4 8.24 -11.53 -3.01
CA ASP A 4 8.69 -11.85 -4.36
C ASP A 4 7.52 -11.70 -5.36
N LYS A 5 7.84 -11.55 -6.64
CA LYS A 5 6.87 -11.31 -7.71
C LYS A 5 5.79 -12.39 -7.76
N GLU A 6 6.19 -13.66 -7.70
CA GLU A 6 5.26 -14.80 -7.70
C GLU A 6 4.38 -14.86 -6.45
N TRP A 7 4.97 -14.56 -5.28
CA TRP A 7 4.20 -14.42 -4.05
C TRP A 7 3.14 -13.33 -4.16
N PHE A 8 3.49 -12.18 -4.77
CA PHE A 8 2.55 -11.08 -4.95
C PHE A 8 1.38 -11.49 -5.85
N LYS A 9 1.64 -12.11 -7.01
CA LYS A 9 0.56 -12.53 -7.93
C LYS A 9 -0.47 -13.44 -7.25
N VAL A 10 0.02 -14.47 -6.54
CA VAL A 10 -0.83 -15.41 -5.82
C VAL A 10 -1.62 -14.70 -4.72
N THR A 11 -0.93 -13.90 -3.91
CA THR A 11 -1.55 -13.23 -2.74
C THR A 11 -2.52 -12.14 -3.18
N PHE A 12 -2.27 -11.47 -4.31
CA PHE A 12 -3.16 -10.46 -4.88
C PHE A 12 -4.46 -11.08 -5.38
N GLY A 13 -4.41 -12.17 -6.13
CA GLY A 13 -5.61 -12.91 -6.56
C GLY A 13 -6.41 -13.43 -5.36
N GLN A 14 -5.73 -14.02 -4.36
CA GLN A 14 -6.37 -14.44 -3.12
C GLN A 14 -7.02 -13.28 -2.38
N ARG A 15 -6.39 -12.10 -2.39
CA ARG A 15 -6.93 -10.91 -1.72
C ARG A 15 -8.22 -10.44 -2.38
N LEU A 16 -8.31 -10.45 -3.70
CA LEU A 16 -9.53 -10.13 -4.43
C LEU A 16 -10.67 -11.09 -4.08
N GLN A 17 -10.38 -12.39 -4.03
CA GLN A 17 -11.36 -13.40 -3.62
C GLN A 17 -11.83 -13.18 -2.18
N MET A 18 -10.92 -12.91 -1.25
CA MET A 18 -11.25 -12.71 0.17
C MET A 18 -12.04 -11.43 0.43
N LEU A 19 -11.72 -10.34 -0.26
CA LEU A 19 -12.36 -9.05 -0.04
C LEU A 19 -13.68 -8.90 -0.81
N PHE A 20 -13.76 -9.47 -2.02
CA PHE A 20 -14.84 -9.18 -2.95
C PHE A 20 -15.53 -10.42 -3.53
N GLY A 21 -15.00 -11.63 -3.28
CA GLY A 21 -15.53 -12.87 -3.87
C GLY A 21 -15.32 -12.96 -5.38
N LYS A 22 -14.35 -12.21 -5.93
CA LYS A 22 -14.11 -12.10 -7.38
C LYS A 22 -12.75 -12.62 -7.78
N CYS A 23 -12.69 -13.13 -9.01
CA CYS A 23 -11.43 -13.40 -9.70
C CYS A 23 -10.87 -12.12 -10.35
N LEU A 24 -9.64 -12.20 -10.84
CA LEU A 24 -8.92 -11.09 -11.45
C LEU A 24 -9.67 -10.46 -12.63
N GLU A 25 -10.30 -11.31 -13.44
CA GLU A 25 -11.01 -10.96 -14.68
C GLU A 25 -12.31 -10.19 -14.42
N GLU A 26 -12.86 -10.30 -13.22
CA GLU A 26 -14.15 -9.70 -12.81
C GLU A 26 -13.95 -8.44 -11.95
N ALA A 27 -12.74 -8.24 -11.45
CA ALA A 27 -12.42 -7.16 -10.52
C ALA A 27 -12.32 -5.82 -11.25
N SER A 28 -13.05 -4.83 -10.74
CA SER A 28 -12.94 -3.44 -11.19
C SER A 28 -11.61 -2.81 -10.77
N ALA A 29 -11.24 -1.72 -11.44
CA ALA A 29 -10.08 -0.90 -11.06
C ALA A 29 -10.06 -0.53 -9.57
N ARG A 30 -11.23 -0.16 -9.02
CA ARG A 30 -11.37 0.20 -7.61
C ARG A 30 -11.12 -0.99 -6.68
N GLU A 31 -11.64 -2.17 -7.03
CA GLU A 31 -11.42 -3.40 -6.24
C GLU A 31 -9.95 -3.83 -6.28
N ASN A 32 -9.32 -3.76 -7.45
CA ASN A 32 -7.87 -3.99 -7.60
C ASN A 32 -7.05 -2.99 -6.78
N TYR A 33 -7.45 -1.71 -6.74
CA TYR A 33 -6.78 -0.68 -5.95
C TYR A 33 -6.89 -0.98 -4.43
N ILE A 34 -8.08 -1.35 -3.96
CA ILE A 34 -8.30 -1.69 -2.55
C ILE A 34 -7.53 -2.96 -2.17
N ALA A 35 -7.48 -3.96 -3.05
CA ALA A 35 -6.70 -5.18 -2.84
C ALA A 35 -5.20 -4.86 -2.73
N LEU A 36 -4.65 -4.04 -3.63
CA LEU A 36 -3.25 -3.60 -3.58
C LEU A 36 -2.95 -2.85 -2.28
N GLY A 37 -3.78 -1.85 -1.95
CA GLY A 37 -3.62 -1.05 -0.73
C GLY A 37 -3.66 -1.90 0.54
N THR A 38 -4.49 -2.93 0.56
CA THR A 38 -4.55 -3.90 1.68
C THR A 38 -3.25 -4.69 1.81
N LEU A 39 -2.67 -5.17 0.69
CA LEU A 39 -1.39 -5.89 0.75
C LEU A 39 -0.24 -4.99 1.21
N ILE A 40 -0.21 -3.73 0.75
CA ILE A 40 0.77 -2.74 1.21
C ILE A 40 0.62 -2.53 2.72
N ARG A 41 -0.60 -2.34 3.21
CA ARG A 41 -0.89 -2.18 4.65
C ARG A 41 -0.41 -3.39 5.46
N ASP A 42 -0.60 -4.61 4.97
CA ASP A 42 -0.14 -5.82 5.65
C ASP A 42 1.40 -5.87 5.78
N GLN A 43 2.13 -5.36 4.79
CA GLN A 43 3.60 -5.22 4.90
C GLN A 43 3.95 -4.13 5.93
N LEU A 44 3.36 -2.94 5.81
CA LEU A 44 3.63 -1.80 6.69
C LEU A 44 3.30 -2.10 8.16
N GLY A 45 2.22 -2.84 8.43
CA GLY A 45 1.81 -3.22 9.78
C GLY A 45 2.90 -3.98 10.54
N ARG A 46 3.68 -4.84 9.85
CA ARG A 46 4.81 -5.54 10.48
C ARG A 46 5.94 -4.59 10.89
N TYR A 47 6.28 -3.63 10.04
CA TYR A 47 7.28 -2.60 10.37
C TYR A 47 6.79 -1.69 11.49
N TRP A 48 5.50 -1.32 11.48
CA TRP A 48 4.87 -0.49 12.50
C TRP A 48 4.94 -1.15 13.88
N ILE A 49 4.57 -2.43 13.99
CA ILE A 49 4.65 -3.21 15.23
C ILE A 49 6.08 -3.24 15.77
N ASN A 50 7.07 -3.55 14.91
CA ASN A 50 8.47 -3.61 15.33
C ASN A 50 9.00 -2.25 15.79
N THR A 51 8.63 -1.19 15.10
CA THR A 51 9.04 0.19 15.43
C THR A 51 8.48 0.61 16.78
N ASN A 52 7.19 0.38 17.01
CA ASN A 52 6.53 0.72 18.28
C ASN A 52 7.08 -0.11 19.45
N ARG A 53 7.33 -1.41 19.23
CA ARG A 53 7.96 -2.26 20.25
C ARG A 53 9.32 -1.70 20.64
N ARG A 54 10.16 -1.34 19.67
CA ARG A 54 11.49 -0.74 19.92
C ARG A 54 11.40 0.56 20.70
N TYR A 55 10.45 1.44 20.38
CA TYR A 55 10.27 2.69 21.14
C TYR A 55 9.83 2.43 22.59
N SER A 56 8.90 1.49 22.79
CA SER A 56 8.43 1.11 24.12
C SER A 56 9.54 0.50 24.98
N GLU A 57 10.32 -0.43 24.43
CA GLU A 57 11.40 -1.13 25.14
C GLU A 57 12.57 -0.22 25.52
N ARG A 58 12.89 0.77 24.67
CA ARG A 58 14.08 1.61 24.85
C ARG A 58 13.81 2.91 25.62
N GLY A 59 12.54 3.34 25.73
CA GLY A 59 12.19 4.58 26.42
C GLY A 59 12.84 5.83 25.83
N GLU A 60 13.15 5.83 24.53
CA GLU A 60 13.81 6.95 23.85
C GLU A 60 12.89 8.18 23.81
N LYS A 61 13.47 9.38 23.94
CA LYS A 61 12.74 10.66 23.83
C LYS A 61 11.99 10.74 22.49
N GLN A 62 10.69 10.98 22.55
CA GLN A 62 9.81 11.08 21.39
C GLN A 62 9.55 12.55 21.02
N VAL A 63 9.46 12.84 19.72
CA VAL A 63 9.05 14.15 19.20
C VAL A 63 7.63 14.05 18.68
N TYR A 64 6.76 14.95 19.13
CA TYR A 64 5.37 15.04 18.69
C TYR A 64 5.19 16.31 17.87
N TYR A 65 4.86 16.14 16.60
CA TYR A 65 4.62 17.25 15.67
C TYR A 65 3.13 17.55 15.60
N PHE A 66 2.73 18.75 16.04
CA PHE A 66 1.36 19.23 15.98
C PHE A 66 1.22 20.21 14.81
N SER A 67 0.35 19.88 13.87
CA SER A 67 -0.01 20.76 12.76
C SER A 67 -1.52 20.71 12.53
N ILE A 68 -2.07 21.84 12.07
CA ILE A 68 -3.47 21.94 11.63
C ILE A 68 -3.61 21.37 10.22
N GLU A 69 -2.53 21.33 9.43
CA GLU A 69 -2.54 20.87 8.05
C GLU A 69 -1.42 19.87 7.75
N PHE A 70 -1.72 18.87 6.94
CA PHE A 70 -0.79 17.89 6.39
C PHE A 70 -1.10 17.64 4.91
N LEU A 71 -0.21 18.08 4.03
CA LEU A 71 -0.32 17.85 2.58
C LEU A 71 0.45 16.59 2.19
N LEU A 72 -0.20 15.43 2.31
CA LEU A 72 0.41 14.14 1.99
C LEU A 72 0.37 13.83 0.49
N GLY A 73 -0.66 14.32 -0.21
CA GLY A 73 -0.94 13.96 -1.59
C GLY A 73 -1.26 12.48 -1.75
N ARG A 74 -0.98 11.95 -2.94
CA ARG A 74 -1.10 10.51 -3.27
C ARG A 74 0.11 9.74 -2.74
N LEU A 75 -0.15 8.62 -2.07
CA LEU A 75 0.83 7.85 -1.30
C LEU A 75 1.09 6.45 -1.86
N LEU A 76 0.25 5.95 -2.77
CA LEU A 76 0.37 4.58 -3.29
C LEU A 76 1.76 4.26 -3.84
N ASP A 77 2.29 5.12 -4.73
CA ASP A 77 3.61 4.92 -5.35
C ASP A 77 4.73 5.06 -4.31
N SER A 78 4.63 6.06 -3.43
CA SER A 78 5.57 6.28 -2.32
C SER A 78 5.66 5.08 -1.38
N TYR A 79 4.52 4.43 -1.06
CA TYR A 79 4.52 3.24 -0.23
C TYR A 79 5.20 2.05 -0.91
N LEU A 80 4.91 1.80 -2.19
CA LEU A 80 5.54 0.74 -2.94
C LEU A 80 7.06 0.96 -3.07
N TYR A 81 7.47 2.21 -3.29
CA TYR A 81 8.87 2.60 -3.35
C TYR A 81 9.59 2.40 -2.01
N ASN A 82 9.04 2.93 -0.92
CA ASN A 82 9.64 2.86 0.41
C ASN A 82 9.67 1.43 0.99
N LEU A 83 8.74 0.56 0.57
CA LEU A 83 8.78 -0.88 0.86
C LEU A 83 9.83 -1.64 0.01
N GLY A 84 10.43 -0.98 -0.99
CA GLY A 84 11.36 -1.60 -1.94
C GLY A 84 10.68 -2.66 -2.81
N VAL A 85 9.37 -2.56 -3.04
CA VAL A 85 8.60 -3.55 -3.83
C VAL A 85 8.11 -3.04 -5.17
N ARG A 86 8.22 -1.74 -5.42
CA ARG A 86 7.65 -1.05 -6.57
C ARG A 86 7.87 -1.78 -7.89
N ASP A 87 9.12 -1.93 -8.33
CA ASP A 87 9.40 -2.40 -9.69
C ASP A 87 8.87 -3.82 -9.94
N ARG A 88 9.11 -4.74 -9.00
CA ARG A 88 8.64 -6.14 -9.09
C ARG A 88 7.11 -6.28 -9.02
N TRP A 89 6.43 -5.46 -8.21
CA TRP A 89 4.97 -5.54 -8.08
C TRP A 89 4.29 -4.88 -9.28
N LEU A 90 4.83 -3.77 -9.81
CA LEU A 90 4.36 -3.17 -11.05
C LEU A 90 4.56 -4.12 -12.24
N GLU A 91 5.69 -4.83 -12.28
CA GLU A 91 5.91 -5.88 -13.29
C GLU A 91 4.88 -7.00 -13.17
N ALA A 92 4.60 -7.51 -11.96
CA ALA A 92 3.57 -8.51 -11.77
C ALA A 92 2.16 -8.01 -12.16
N LEU A 93 1.79 -6.80 -11.77
CA LEU A 93 0.50 -6.20 -12.16
C LEU A 93 0.36 -6.17 -13.69
N ARG A 94 1.43 -5.77 -14.40
CA ARG A 94 1.47 -5.77 -15.86
C ARG A 94 1.33 -7.19 -16.44
N GLU A 95 2.04 -8.17 -15.88
CA GLU A 95 1.91 -9.59 -16.29
C GLU A 95 0.52 -10.17 -16.02
N MET A 96 -0.19 -9.63 -15.03
CA MET A 96 -1.59 -9.95 -14.70
C MET A 96 -2.60 -9.14 -15.53
N GLY A 97 -2.16 -8.29 -16.46
CA GLY A 97 -3.06 -7.46 -17.28
C GLY A 97 -3.69 -6.27 -16.54
N ILE A 98 -3.17 -5.88 -15.38
CA ILE A 98 -3.64 -4.71 -14.63
C ILE A 98 -2.78 -3.48 -14.97
N ASP A 99 -3.43 -2.41 -15.43
CA ASP A 99 -2.78 -1.11 -15.60
C ASP A 99 -2.61 -0.40 -14.23
N TYR A 100 -1.36 -0.24 -13.81
CA TYR A 100 -1.04 0.49 -12.57
C TYR A 100 -1.51 1.95 -12.61
N ALA A 101 -1.51 2.60 -13.78
CA ALA A 101 -1.96 3.98 -13.91
C ALA A 101 -3.46 4.11 -13.59
N GLU A 102 -4.24 3.08 -13.92
CA GLU A 102 -5.66 3.00 -13.57
C GLU A 102 -5.86 2.88 -12.06
N LEU A 103 -5.01 2.11 -11.37
CA LEU A 103 -5.03 2.02 -9.90
C LEU A 103 -4.68 3.36 -9.24
N GLN A 104 -3.69 4.08 -9.77
CA GLN A 104 -3.32 5.42 -9.28
C GLN A 104 -4.44 6.46 -9.44
N ARG A 105 -5.32 6.28 -10.43
CA ARG A 105 -6.51 7.13 -10.62
C ARG A 105 -7.60 6.87 -9.58
N GLN A 106 -7.61 5.68 -8.96
CA GLN A 106 -8.56 5.34 -7.89
C GLN A 106 -8.15 5.93 -6.53
N GLU A 107 -6.91 6.39 -6.38
CA GLU A 107 -6.43 7.02 -5.16
C GLU A 107 -6.98 8.45 -5.05
N HIS A 108 -7.82 8.66 -4.04
CA HIS A 108 -8.33 9.98 -3.70
C HIS A 108 -7.30 10.77 -2.90
N ASP A 109 -7.14 12.06 -3.22
CA ASP A 109 -6.27 12.92 -2.42
C ASP A 109 -6.87 13.11 -1.01
N ILE A 110 -6.03 12.95 -0.01
CA ILE A 110 -6.45 13.06 1.39
C ILE A 110 -6.35 14.54 1.73
N GLY A 111 -7.43 15.29 1.48
CA GLY A 111 -7.54 16.74 1.68
C GLY A 111 -7.41 17.20 3.14
N LEU A 112 -6.24 16.97 3.72
CA LEU A 112 -5.87 17.31 5.10
C LEU A 112 -5.05 18.61 5.18
N GLY A 113 -5.02 19.39 4.12
CA GLY A 113 -4.39 20.72 4.08
C GLY A 113 -4.82 21.50 2.83
N ASN A 114 -4.59 22.81 2.85
CA ASN A 114 -5.01 23.74 1.80
C ASN A 114 -3.83 24.34 1.02
N GLY A 115 -2.60 24.24 1.54
CA GLY A 115 -1.40 24.82 0.93
C GLY A 115 -0.21 24.83 1.88
N GLY A 116 0.96 25.24 1.37
CA GLY A 116 2.19 25.46 2.15
C GLY A 116 2.62 26.91 2.13
#